data_AF-A0ABD4AK78-F1
#
_entry.id   AF-A0ABD4AK78-F1
#
_cell.length_a   1.000
_cell.length_b   1.000
_cell.length_c   1.000
_cell.angle_alpha   90.00
_cell.angle_beta   90.00
_cell.angle_gamma   90.00
#
_symmetry.space_group_name_H-M   'P 1'
#
loop_
_entity.id
_entity.type
_entity.pdbx_description
1 polymer ?
#
loop_
_entity_poly.entity_id
_entity_poly.type
_entity_poly.pdbx_seq_one_letter_code
_entity_poly.pdbx_strand_id
1 'polypeptide(L)'
;MLASLDWSYELLDEKQKVVLERLSLFSGQFTLDAAQHIAADDAVSAQDVLTSILDLEKKSLIGVRIYETRRVFELLESVRMYAQLKLRDRSDYPVFARLHARYVLAALNETVPGSAMLPSAGSPDGGTSFLDDLRAAVNWGFAPGGDIAMAVDLVLASTAVLMRASMASECLEQIERALKILATRPDRDDLTQMLNRARETCLTQQTTAHSRIHR
;
A
#
# COMPACT_ATOMS: atom_id res chain seq x y z
N MET A 1 -24.98 -10.13 -1.58
CA MET A 1 -24.26 -8.95 -2.12
C MET A 1 -23.23 -9.33 -3.17
N LEU A 2 -22.44 -10.41 -3.01
CA LEU A 2 -21.47 -10.86 -4.04
C LEU A 2 -22.09 -11.13 -5.42
N ALA A 3 -23.27 -11.77 -5.48
CA ALA A 3 -23.94 -12.09 -6.74
C ALA A 3 -24.23 -10.88 -7.67
N SER A 4 -24.35 -9.66 -7.12
CA SER A 4 -24.54 -8.45 -7.94
C SER A 4 -23.21 -7.95 -8.53
N LEU A 5 -22.11 -8.12 -7.78
CA LEU A 5 -20.77 -7.78 -8.25
C LEU A 5 -20.24 -8.80 -9.25
N ASP A 6 -20.58 -10.09 -9.08
CA ASP A 6 -20.25 -11.14 -10.05
C ASP A 6 -20.78 -10.77 -11.44
N TRP A 7 -22.04 -10.36 -11.55
CA TRP A 7 -22.64 -9.95 -12.83
C TRP A 7 -21.95 -8.71 -13.44
N SER A 8 -21.74 -7.66 -12.65
CA SER A 8 -21.04 -6.45 -13.12
C SER A 8 -19.60 -6.74 -13.56
N TYR A 9 -18.92 -7.67 -12.89
CA TYR A 9 -17.57 -8.11 -13.22
C TYR A 9 -17.55 -9.03 -14.46
N GLU A 10 -18.53 -9.91 -14.63
CA GLU A 10 -18.63 -10.79 -15.80
C GLU A 10 -18.80 -10.00 -17.10
N LEU A 11 -19.45 -8.84 -17.04
CA LEU A 11 -19.62 -7.90 -18.17
C LEU A 11 -18.34 -7.15 -18.56
N LEU A 12 -17.26 -7.26 -17.79
CA LEU A 12 -15.99 -6.66 -18.12
C LEU A 12 -15.24 -7.51 -19.14
N ASP A 13 -14.59 -6.83 -20.10
CA ASP A 13 -13.62 -7.50 -20.94
C ASP A 13 -12.36 -7.89 -20.13
N GLU A 14 -11.50 -8.71 -20.73
CA GLU A 14 -10.33 -9.25 -20.02
C GLU A 14 -9.38 -8.14 -19.55
N LYS A 15 -9.18 -7.08 -20.34
CA LYS A 15 -8.29 -5.98 -19.95
C LYS A 15 -8.89 -5.20 -18.77
N GLN A 16 -10.19 -4.94 -18.80
CA GLN A 16 -10.91 -4.28 -17.71
C GLN A 16 -10.85 -5.10 -16.42
N LYS A 17 -10.99 -6.43 -16.49
CA LYS A 17 -10.84 -7.32 -15.32
C LYS A 17 -9.44 -7.25 -14.73
N VAL A 18 -8.43 -7.41 -15.58
CA VAL A 18 -7.00 -7.34 -15.20
C VAL A 18 -6.69 -6.00 -14.53
N VAL A 19 -7.11 -4.89 -15.14
CA VAL A 19 -6.88 -3.56 -14.57
C VAL A 19 -7.60 -3.39 -13.24
N LEU A 20 -8.88 -3.76 -13.15
CA LEU A 20 -9.65 -3.67 -11.90
C LEU A 20 -8.99 -4.47 -10.76
N GLU A 21 -8.56 -5.69 -11.06
CA GLU A 21 -7.85 -6.57 -10.13
C GLU A 21 -6.54 -5.95 -9.66
N ARG A 22 -5.68 -5.47 -10.57
CA ARG A 22 -4.40 -4.84 -10.21
C ARG A 22 -4.60 -3.56 -9.40
N LEU A 23 -5.59 -2.74 -9.74
CA LEU A 23 -5.92 -1.52 -8.99
C LEU A 23 -6.46 -1.80 -7.58
N SER A 24 -6.98 -3.01 -7.32
CA SER A 24 -7.41 -3.41 -5.97
C SER A 24 -6.27 -3.48 -4.93
N LEU A 25 -5.01 -3.39 -5.38
CA LEU A 25 -3.84 -3.25 -4.51
C LEU A 25 -3.83 -1.91 -3.77
N PHE A 26 -4.40 -0.85 -4.36
CA PHE A 26 -4.57 0.42 -3.67
C PHE A 26 -5.66 0.29 -2.60
N SER A 27 -5.33 0.68 -1.38
CA SER A 27 -6.24 0.66 -0.23
C SER A 27 -7.13 1.92 -0.16
N GLY A 28 -6.84 2.92 -1.00
CA GLY A 28 -7.69 4.09 -1.14
C GLY A 28 -7.51 4.77 -2.50
N GLN A 29 -7.46 6.10 -2.49
CA GLN A 29 -7.38 6.89 -3.71
C GLN A 29 -6.01 6.81 -4.38
N PHE A 30 -6.02 6.86 -5.72
CA PHE A 30 -4.81 6.86 -6.55
C PHE A 30 -4.94 7.81 -7.74
N THR A 31 -3.82 8.29 -8.27
CA THR A 31 -3.78 9.05 -9.53
C THR A 31 -3.77 8.14 -10.74
N LEU A 32 -4.00 8.71 -11.93
CA LEU A 32 -3.79 7.99 -13.19
C LEU A 32 -2.34 7.51 -13.34
N ASP A 33 -1.37 8.31 -12.92
CA ASP A 33 0.05 7.96 -12.99
C ASP A 33 0.36 6.74 -12.10
N ALA A 34 -0.15 6.73 -10.86
CA ALA A 34 -0.04 5.58 -9.96
C ALA A 34 -0.75 4.34 -10.53
N ALA A 35 -1.94 4.52 -11.10
CA ALA A 35 -2.67 3.44 -11.76
C ALA A 35 -1.87 2.82 -12.91
N GLN A 36 -1.26 3.65 -13.76
CA GLN A 36 -0.44 3.19 -14.88
C GLN A 36 0.84 2.51 -14.39
N HIS A 37 1.46 3.03 -13.33
CA HIS A 37 2.65 2.42 -12.74
C HIS A 37 2.39 1.00 -12.20
N ILE A 38 1.22 0.77 -11.61
CA ILE A 38 0.86 -0.50 -10.98
C ILE A 38 0.16 -1.47 -11.94
N ALA A 39 -0.77 -0.99 -12.76
CA ALA A 39 -1.65 -1.87 -13.54
C ALA A 39 -1.11 -2.19 -14.94
N ALA A 40 -0.16 -1.41 -15.47
CA ALA A 40 0.39 -1.62 -16.80
C ALA A 40 1.53 -2.66 -16.81
N ASP A 41 1.62 -3.39 -17.92
CA ASP A 41 2.70 -4.32 -18.26
C ASP A 41 2.76 -4.50 -19.78
N ASP A 42 3.49 -5.51 -20.27
CA ASP A 42 3.61 -5.79 -21.70
C ASP A 42 2.27 -6.15 -22.36
N ALA A 43 1.30 -6.68 -21.61
CA ALA A 43 -0.02 -7.11 -22.10
C ALA A 43 -1.08 -6.01 -21.97
N VAL A 44 -0.96 -5.15 -20.96
CA VAL A 44 -1.85 -4.03 -20.67
C VAL A 44 -1.05 -2.73 -20.72
N SER A 45 -1.20 -1.99 -21.82
CA SER A 45 -0.50 -0.72 -21.98
C SER A 45 -1.03 0.37 -21.04
N ALA A 46 -0.25 1.42 -20.81
CA ALA A 46 -0.71 2.60 -20.06
C ALA A 46 -1.99 3.23 -20.64
N GLN A 47 -2.19 3.13 -21.96
CA GLN A 47 -3.42 3.58 -22.63
C GLN A 47 -4.59 2.63 -22.35
N ASP A 48 -4.36 1.32 -22.29
CA ASP A 48 -5.38 0.35 -21.90
C ASP A 48 -5.83 0.56 -20.45
N VAL A 49 -4.90 0.91 -19.53
CA VAL A 49 -5.23 1.28 -18.15
C VAL A 49 -6.17 2.48 -18.12
N LEU A 50 -5.83 3.55 -18.86
CA LEU A 50 -6.67 4.74 -18.94
C LEU A 50 -8.07 4.43 -19.49
N THR A 51 -8.14 3.72 -20.63
CA THR A 51 -9.43 3.34 -21.23
C THR A 51 -10.26 2.48 -20.27
N SER A 52 -9.62 1.53 -19.58
CA SER A 52 -10.28 0.67 -18.59
C SER A 52 -10.83 1.49 -17.42
N ILE A 53 -10.07 2.44 -16.87
CA ILE A 53 -10.55 3.30 -15.78
C ILE A 53 -11.78 4.09 -16.22
N LEU A 54 -11.78 4.68 -17.41
CA LEU A 54 -12.92 5.44 -17.94
C LEU A 54 -14.16 4.56 -18.14
N ASP A 55 -13.98 3.31 -18.57
CA ASP A 55 -15.10 2.38 -18.73
C ASP A 55 -15.59 1.81 -17.40
N LEU A 56 -14.71 1.63 -16.41
CA LEU A 56 -15.07 1.24 -15.05
C LEU A 56 -15.81 2.37 -14.32
N GLU A 57 -15.43 3.63 -14.56
CA GLU A 57 -16.15 4.83 -14.09
C GLU A 57 -17.59 4.85 -14.63
N LYS A 58 -17.78 4.65 -15.94
CA LYS A 58 -19.13 4.57 -16.55
C LYS A 58 -20.00 3.45 -15.97
N LYS A 59 -19.36 2.37 -15.49
CA LYS A 59 -20.01 1.22 -14.84
C LYS A 59 -20.13 1.40 -13.32
N SER A 60 -19.77 2.57 -12.78
CA SER A 60 -19.79 2.89 -11.34
C SER A 60 -18.96 1.93 -10.48
N LEU A 61 -17.91 1.32 -11.03
CA LEU A 61 -16.98 0.45 -10.31
C LEU A 61 -15.78 1.23 -9.74
N ILE A 62 -15.48 2.40 -10.34
CA ILE A 62 -14.50 3.37 -9.88
C ILE A 62 -15.21 4.71 -9.68
N GLY A 63 -14.97 5.34 -8.53
CA GLY A 63 -15.33 6.73 -8.27
C GLY A 63 -14.23 7.68 -8.72
N VAL A 64 -14.61 8.88 -9.18
CA VAL A 64 -13.67 9.94 -9.57
C VAL A 64 -13.92 11.17 -8.72
N ARG A 65 -12.84 11.72 -8.14
CA ARG A 65 -12.83 12.99 -7.42
C ARG A 65 -11.87 13.95 -8.11
N ILE A 66 -12.21 15.23 -8.09
CA ILE A 66 -11.38 16.31 -8.63
C ILE A 66 -10.94 17.17 -7.45
N TYR A 67 -9.64 17.19 -7.21
CA TYR A 67 -8.99 18.05 -6.21
C TYR A 67 -8.20 19.12 -6.95
N GLU A 68 -8.67 20.36 -6.89
CA GLU A 68 -8.13 21.50 -7.64
C GLU A 68 -8.03 21.20 -9.15
N THR A 69 -6.87 20.70 -9.59
CA THR A 69 -6.54 20.38 -10.98
C THR A 69 -6.24 18.90 -11.21
N ARG A 70 -6.27 18.07 -10.16
CA ARG A 70 -5.92 16.64 -10.22
C ARG A 70 -7.17 15.77 -10.12
N ARG A 71 -7.26 14.80 -11.02
CA ARG A 71 -8.22 13.69 -10.92
C ARG A 71 -7.62 12.57 -10.09
N VAL A 72 -8.39 12.08 -9.14
CA VAL A 72 -8.09 10.86 -8.40
C VAL A 72 -9.24 9.90 -8.45
N PHE A 73 -8.88 8.63 -8.36
CA PHE A 73 -9.73 7.49 -8.58
C PHE A 73 -9.77 6.68 -7.29
N GLU A 74 -10.93 6.12 -6.97
CA GLU A 74 -11.08 5.19 -5.86
C GLU A 74 -11.95 4.01 -6.30
N LEU A 75 -11.59 2.79 -5.92
CA LEU A 75 -12.53 1.67 -6.01
C LEU A 75 -13.51 1.79 -4.86
N LEU A 76 -14.78 1.51 -5.13
CA LEU A 76 -15.74 1.27 -4.05
C LEU A 76 -15.26 0.09 -3.19
N GLU A 77 -15.35 0.20 -1.87
CA GLU A 77 -14.75 -0.78 -0.95
C GLU A 77 -15.19 -2.23 -1.24
N SER A 78 -16.46 -2.44 -1.56
CA SER A 78 -16.99 -3.75 -1.93
C SER A 78 -16.41 -4.29 -3.25
N VAL A 79 -16.21 -3.42 -4.24
CA VAL A 79 -15.58 -3.74 -5.52
C VAL A 79 -14.10 -4.06 -5.32
N ARG A 80 -13.40 -3.25 -4.51
CA ARG A 80 -11.99 -3.43 -4.16
C ARG A 80 -11.75 -4.79 -3.51
N MET A 81 -12.52 -5.12 -2.46
CA MET A 81 -12.41 -6.42 -1.80
C MET A 81 -12.66 -7.58 -2.76
N TYR A 82 -13.68 -7.47 -3.62
CA TYR A 82 -14.00 -8.50 -4.60
C TYR A 82 -12.89 -8.67 -5.65
N ALA A 83 -12.40 -7.57 -6.21
CA ALA A 83 -11.29 -7.57 -7.17
C ALA A 83 -9.99 -8.10 -6.55
N GLN A 84 -9.76 -7.84 -5.26
CA GLN A 84 -8.59 -8.35 -4.54
C GLN A 84 -8.67 -9.88 -4.35
N LEU A 85 -9.85 -10.44 -4.14
CA LEU A 85 -10.04 -11.90 -4.13
C LEU A 85 -9.65 -12.50 -5.50
N LYS A 86 -10.14 -11.91 -6.59
CA LYS A 86 -9.80 -12.35 -7.96
C LYS A 86 -8.31 -12.20 -8.26
N LEU A 87 -7.70 -11.09 -7.84
CA LEU A 87 -6.27 -10.86 -8.03
C LEU A 87 -5.44 -11.95 -7.34
N ARG A 88 -5.77 -12.33 -6.10
CA ARG A 88 -5.03 -13.34 -5.33
C ARG A 88 -5.08 -14.74 -5.96
N ASP A 89 -6.09 -15.02 -6.77
CA ASP A 89 -6.21 -16.28 -7.50
C ASP A 89 -5.34 -16.30 -8.78
N ARG A 90 -4.79 -15.15 -9.20
CA ARG A 90 -3.89 -15.09 -10.37
C ARG A 90 -2.47 -15.52 -10.02
N SER A 91 -1.82 -16.18 -10.98
CA SER A 91 -0.41 -16.57 -10.87
C SER A 91 0.58 -15.39 -10.87
N ASP A 92 0.20 -14.26 -11.47
CA ASP A 92 1.01 -13.05 -11.54
C ASP A 92 0.82 -12.10 -10.35
N TYR A 93 -0.04 -12.45 -9.37
CA TYR A 93 -0.25 -11.65 -8.16
C TYR A 93 1.05 -11.21 -7.46
N PRO A 94 2.04 -12.09 -7.21
CA PRO A 94 3.27 -11.68 -6.53
C PRO A 94 4.06 -10.58 -7.27
N VAL A 95 3.92 -10.49 -8.60
CA VAL A 95 4.59 -9.45 -9.41
C VAL A 95 3.98 -8.09 -9.10
N PHE A 96 2.65 -7.98 -9.17
CA PHE A 96 1.95 -6.71 -8.95
C PHE A 96 1.97 -6.27 -7.48
N ALA A 97 1.87 -7.21 -6.54
CA ALA A 97 2.03 -6.90 -5.12
C ALA A 97 3.44 -6.39 -4.79
N ARG A 98 4.48 -6.90 -5.46
CA ARG A 98 5.85 -6.37 -5.36
C ARG A 98 5.97 -4.96 -5.94
N LEU A 99 5.31 -4.68 -7.07
CA LEU A 99 5.27 -3.34 -7.65
C LEU A 99 4.60 -2.34 -6.69
N HIS A 100 3.48 -2.72 -6.08
CA HIS A 100 2.81 -1.89 -5.07
C HIS A 100 3.69 -1.68 -3.83
N ALA A 101 4.36 -2.72 -3.33
CA ALA A 101 5.31 -2.58 -2.22
C ALA A 101 6.46 -1.61 -2.54
N ARG A 102 7.01 -1.67 -3.76
CA ARG A 102 8.03 -0.73 -4.22
C ARG A 102 7.49 0.70 -4.35
N TYR A 103 6.26 0.86 -4.80
CA TYR A 103 5.59 2.15 -4.90
C TYR A 103 5.42 2.80 -3.53
N VAL A 104 4.95 2.04 -2.54
CA VAL A 104 4.84 2.50 -1.15
C VAL A 104 6.21 2.86 -0.58
N LEU A 105 7.24 2.03 -0.81
CA LEU A 105 8.60 2.31 -0.35
C LEU A 105 9.17 3.58 -0.97
N ALA A 106 8.93 3.82 -2.26
CA ALA A 106 9.34 5.05 -2.93
C ALA A 106 8.67 6.27 -2.28
N ALA A 107 7.37 6.21 -2.02
CA ALA A 107 6.64 7.29 -1.36
C ALA A 107 7.17 7.58 0.07
N LEU A 108 7.58 6.56 0.83
CA LEU A 108 8.27 6.75 2.12
C LEU A 108 9.58 7.52 1.95
N ASN A 109 10.39 7.12 0.97
CA ASN A 109 11.72 7.69 0.72
C ASN A 109 11.67 9.12 0.17
N GLU A 110 10.60 9.49 -0.54
CA GLU A 110 10.39 10.84 -1.07
C GLU A 110 9.84 11.83 -0.02
N THR A 111 9.54 11.37 1.20
CA THR A 111 9.00 12.24 2.26
C THR A 111 10.03 13.30 2.66
N VAL A 112 9.62 14.57 2.61
CA VAL A 112 10.46 15.71 3.00
C VAL A 112 10.96 15.53 4.45
N PRO A 113 12.28 15.64 4.69
CA PRO A 113 12.83 15.59 6.04
C PRO A 113 12.17 16.62 6.95
N GLY A 114 11.69 16.18 8.12
CA GLY A 114 11.01 17.05 9.08
C GLY A 114 9.49 17.21 8.86
N SER A 115 8.92 16.69 7.77
CA SER A 115 7.47 16.64 7.60
C SER A 115 6.82 15.69 8.62
N ALA A 116 5.77 16.17 9.27
CA ALA A 116 4.88 15.37 10.11
C ALA A 116 3.70 14.75 9.32
N MET A 117 3.55 15.12 8.05
CA MET A 117 2.51 14.54 7.19
C MET A 117 2.97 13.19 6.64
N LEU A 118 2.03 12.25 6.57
CA LEU A 118 2.23 11.00 5.86
C LEU A 118 2.37 11.25 4.35
N PRO A 119 3.06 10.35 3.63
CA PRO A 119 3.11 10.41 2.18
C PRO A 119 1.70 10.38 1.59
N SER A 120 1.53 11.12 0.50
CA SER A 120 0.29 11.06 -0.28
C SER A 120 0.25 9.83 -1.18
N ALA A 121 1.39 9.26 -1.61
CA ALA A 121 1.45 8.19 -2.61
C ALA A 121 0.43 8.38 -3.76
N GLY A 122 0.28 9.63 -4.21
CA GLY A 122 -0.69 10.03 -5.24
C GLY A 122 -2.07 10.50 -4.76
N SER A 123 -2.48 10.27 -3.52
CA SER A 123 -3.76 10.77 -2.95
C SER A 123 -3.67 12.24 -2.49
N PRO A 124 -4.48 13.17 -3.03
CA PRO A 124 -4.46 14.59 -2.68
C PRO A 124 -4.97 14.89 -1.27
N ASP A 125 -5.70 13.95 -0.65
CA ASP A 125 -6.24 14.04 0.69
C ASP A 125 -5.21 13.64 1.77
N GLY A 126 -4.36 12.65 1.49
CA GLY A 126 -3.30 12.18 2.39
C GLY A 126 -3.81 11.53 3.70
N GLY A 127 -3.11 10.48 4.15
CA GLY A 127 -3.20 9.98 5.53
C GLY A 127 -3.61 8.52 5.69
N THR A 128 -4.91 8.22 5.67
CA THR A 128 -5.43 6.89 6.05
C THR A 128 -5.16 5.82 5.00
N SER A 129 -5.39 6.12 3.72
CA SER A 129 -5.14 5.21 2.60
C SER A 129 -3.69 4.75 2.52
N PHE A 130 -2.75 5.65 2.82
CA PHE A 130 -1.32 5.34 2.77
C PHE A 130 -0.90 4.32 3.85
N LEU A 131 -1.44 4.45 5.07
CA LEU A 131 -1.15 3.47 6.12
C LEU A 131 -1.72 2.10 5.78
N ASP A 132 -2.89 2.06 5.16
CA ASP A 132 -3.49 0.81 4.72
C ASP A 132 -2.70 0.20 3.56
N ASP A 133 -2.17 1.00 2.63
CA ASP A 133 -1.24 0.56 1.60
C ASP A 133 0.09 0.05 2.19
N LEU A 134 0.65 0.75 3.17
CA LEU A 134 1.84 0.31 3.92
C LEU A 134 1.59 -1.03 4.60
N ARG A 135 0.48 -1.15 5.35
CA ARG A 135 0.11 -2.40 6.01
C ARG A 135 -0.12 -3.52 5.00
N ALA A 136 -0.79 -3.25 3.87
CA ALA A 136 -1.01 -4.22 2.82
C ALA A 136 0.31 -4.72 2.21
N ALA A 137 1.25 -3.82 1.91
CA ALA A 137 2.55 -4.14 1.36
C ALA A 137 3.42 -4.94 2.35
N VAL A 138 3.46 -4.54 3.63
CA VAL A 138 4.16 -5.26 4.70
C VAL A 138 3.55 -6.65 4.92
N ASN A 139 2.21 -6.75 4.96
CA ASN A 139 1.49 -8.01 5.11
C ASN A 139 1.80 -8.97 3.94
N TRP A 140 1.80 -8.47 2.71
CA TRP A 140 2.17 -9.26 1.54
C TRP A 140 3.61 -9.78 1.64
N GLY A 141 4.56 -8.92 2.01
CA GLY A 141 5.97 -9.31 2.07
C GLY A 141 6.26 -10.42 3.10
N PHE A 142 5.48 -10.47 4.20
CA PHE A 142 5.56 -11.55 5.18
C PHE A 142 4.66 -12.77 4.88
N ALA A 143 3.78 -12.70 3.88
CA ALA A 143 2.91 -13.82 3.49
C ALA A 143 3.72 -14.95 2.81
N PRO A 144 3.18 -16.18 2.72
CA PRO A 144 3.78 -17.24 1.91
C PRO A 144 3.98 -16.79 0.45
N GLY A 145 5.20 -16.93 -0.07
CA GLY A 145 5.56 -16.45 -1.41
C GLY A 145 5.80 -14.93 -1.52
N GLY A 146 5.73 -14.22 -0.39
CA GLY A 146 6.08 -12.80 -0.27
C GLY A 146 7.58 -12.56 -0.23
N ASP A 147 7.94 -11.27 -0.13
CA ASP A 147 9.31 -10.82 0.02
C ASP A 147 9.58 -10.24 1.41
N ILE A 148 10.25 -11.05 2.26
CA ILE A 148 10.58 -10.68 3.64
C ILE A 148 11.52 -9.47 3.69
N ALA A 149 12.49 -9.37 2.77
CA ALA A 149 13.44 -8.26 2.76
C ALA A 149 12.70 -6.95 2.43
N MET A 150 11.84 -6.96 1.41
CA MET A 150 10.97 -5.81 1.09
C MET A 150 10.07 -5.40 2.26
N ALA A 151 9.49 -6.37 2.98
CA ALA A 151 8.67 -6.08 4.16
C ALA A 151 9.47 -5.37 5.25
N VAL A 152 10.71 -5.82 5.51
CA VAL A 152 11.60 -5.21 6.51
C VAL A 152 12.03 -3.82 6.05
N ASP A 153 12.36 -3.62 4.78
CA ASP A 153 12.70 -2.31 4.22
C ASP A 153 11.54 -1.31 4.38
N LEU A 154 10.30 -1.74 4.11
CA LEU A 154 9.10 -0.93 4.34
C LEU A 154 8.93 -0.55 5.81
N VAL A 155 9.04 -1.52 6.73
CA VAL A 155 8.94 -1.26 8.17
C VAL A 155 10.01 -0.25 8.59
N LEU A 156 11.27 -0.46 8.21
CA LEU A 156 12.38 0.42 8.54
C LEU A 156 12.20 1.83 7.97
N ALA A 157 11.85 1.95 6.69
CA ALA A 157 11.62 3.24 6.04
C ALA A 157 10.43 4.00 6.67
N SER A 158 9.40 3.28 7.12
CA SER A 158 8.23 3.89 7.76
C SER A 158 8.52 4.45 9.15
N THR A 159 9.54 3.95 9.86
CA THR A 159 9.82 4.34 11.27
C THR A 159 9.97 5.84 11.44
N ALA A 160 10.83 6.49 10.66
CA ALA A 160 11.08 7.92 10.76
C ALA A 160 9.86 8.75 10.38
N VAL A 161 9.05 8.28 9.43
CA VAL A 161 7.81 8.94 8.99
C VAL A 161 6.76 8.87 10.10
N LEU A 162 6.49 7.67 10.63
CA LEU A 162 5.49 7.45 11.68
C LEU A 162 5.86 8.17 12.98
N MET A 163 7.14 8.18 13.36
CA MET A 163 7.60 8.91 14.54
C MET A 163 7.39 10.42 14.41
N ARG A 164 7.66 11.01 13.24
CA ARG A 164 7.38 12.44 12.98
C ARG A 164 5.89 12.75 12.96
N ALA A 165 5.07 11.81 12.47
CA ALA A 165 3.61 11.91 12.50
C ALA A 165 3.02 11.64 13.90
N SER A 166 3.84 11.48 14.95
CA SER A 166 3.42 11.14 16.32
C SER A 166 2.67 9.80 16.44
N MET A 167 2.93 8.86 15.52
CA MET A 167 2.31 7.54 15.45
C MET A 167 3.25 6.46 16.01
N ALA A 168 3.77 6.68 17.23
CA ALA A 168 4.75 5.77 17.83
C ALA A 168 4.19 4.36 18.10
N SER A 169 2.91 4.24 18.48
CA SER A 169 2.26 2.95 18.69
C SER A 169 2.20 2.12 17.41
N GLU A 170 1.79 2.73 16.28
CA GLU A 170 1.76 2.08 14.97
C GLU A 170 3.16 1.61 14.56
N CYS A 171 4.17 2.46 14.74
CA CYS A 171 5.56 2.13 14.43
C CYS A 171 6.05 0.90 15.22
N LEU A 172 5.85 0.90 16.54
CA LEU A 172 6.26 -0.20 17.40
C LEU A 172 5.48 -1.49 17.11
N GLU A 173 4.17 -1.39 16.88
CA GLU A 173 3.32 -2.54 16.54
C GLU A 173 3.80 -3.23 15.26
N GLN A 174 4.14 -2.46 14.22
CA GLN A 174 4.67 -3.01 12.98
C GLN A 174 6.04 -3.70 13.19
N ILE A 175 6.94 -3.09 13.96
CA ILE A 175 8.25 -3.67 14.27
C ILE A 175 8.10 -4.97 15.09
N GLU A 176 7.26 -4.98 16.11
CA GLU A 176 7.02 -6.16 16.94
C GLU A 176 6.40 -7.31 16.14
N ARG A 177 5.45 -6.98 15.26
CA ARG A 177 4.86 -7.97 14.36
C ARG A 177 5.89 -8.56 13.42
N ALA A 178 6.76 -7.74 12.83
CA ALA A 178 7.83 -8.21 11.95
C ALA A 178 8.82 -9.12 12.71
N LEU A 179 9.24 -8.73 13.92
CA LEU A 179 10.11 -9.53 14.78
C LEU A 179 9.49 -10.88 15.15
N LYS A 180 8.19 -10.92 15.45
CA LYS A 180 7.47 -12.17 15.74
C LYS A 180 7.49 -13.15 14.56
N ILE A 181 7.40 -12.64 13.33
CA ILE A 181 7.47 -13.46 12.11
C ILE A 181 8.91 -13.94 11.89
N LEU A 182 9.90 -13.05 12.04
CA LEU A 182 11.32 -13.39 11.88
C LEU A 182 11.84 -14.35 12.95
N ALA A 183 11.24 -14.41 14.14
CA ALA A 183 11.56 -15.41 15.15
C ALA A 183 11.37 -16.86 14.64
N THR A 184 10.55 -17.06 13.61
CA THR A 184 10.37 -18.36 12.93
C THR A 184 11.34 -18.58 11.76
N ARG A 185 12.25 -17.63 11.51
CA ARG A 185 13.19 -17.57 10.38
C ARG A 185 14.62 -17.25 10.86
N PRO A 186 15.31 -18.22 11.51
CA PRO A 186 16.67 -18.01 12.02
C PRO A 186 17.70 -17.70 10.93
N ASP A 187 17.38 -17.99 9.66
CA ASP A 187 18.16 -17.65 8.47
C ASP A 187 18.11 -16.16 8.09
N ARG A 188 17.43 -15.32 8.87
CA ARG A 188 17.26 -13.87 8.70
C ARG A 188 17.61 -13.09 9.97
N ASP A 189 18.68 -13.51 10.65
CA ASP A 189 19.15 -12.85 11.88
C ASP A 189 19.61 -11.41 11.62
N ASP A 190 20.19 -11.14 10.45
CA ASP A 190 20.56 -9.80 9.99
C ASP A 190 19.35 -8.83 9.99
N LEU A 191 18.23 -9.23 9.40
CA LEU A 191 17.00 -8.43 9.37
C LEU A 191 16.41 -8.27 10.78
N THR A 192 16.52 -9.30 11.61
CA THR A 192 16.09 -9.26 13.02
C THR A 192 16.89 -8.22 13.81
N GLN A 193 18.21 -8.17 13.62
CA GLN A 193 19.08 -7.17 14.25
C GLN A 193 18.74 -5.74 13.78
N MET A 194 18.45 -5.55 12.50
CA MET A 194 18.05 -4.24 11.95
C MET A 194 16.76 -3.71 12.63
N LEU A 195 15.74 -4.57 12.75
CA LEU A 195 14.48 -4.20 13.40
C LEU A 195 14.64 -3.94 14.91
N ASN A 196 15.49 -4.70 15.61
CA ASN A 196 15.77 -4.45 17.02
C ASN A 196 16.40 -3.07 17.25
N ARG A 197 17.35 -2.64 16.40
CA ARG A 197 17.94 -1.28 16.47
C ARG A 197 16.90 -0.20 16.21
N ALA A 198 16.01 -0.42 15.24
CA ALA A 198 14.92 0.51 14.96
C ALA A 198 13.95 0.62 16.15
N ARG A 199 13.60 -0.50 16.79
CA ARG A 199 12.76 -0.53 17.99
C ARG A 199 13.36 0.29 19.13
N GLU A 200 14.63 0.07 19.45
CA GLU A 200 15.34 0.81 20.51
C GLU A 200 15.34 2.32 20.23
N THR A 201 15.55 2.71 18.97
CA THR A 201 15.50 4.11 18.53
C THR A 201 14.12 4.72 18.74
N CYS A 202 13.05 4.00 18.35
CA CYS A 202 11.66 4.47 18.51
C CYS A 202 11.29 4.64 19.99
N LEU A 203 11.62 3.67 20.84
CA LEU A 203 11.37 3.72 22.29
C LEU A 203 12.07 4.93 22.94
N THR A 204 13.34 5.16 22.59
CA THR A 204 14.13 6.29 23.13
C THR A 204 13.52 7.64 22.75
N GLN A 205 13.07 7.79 21.51
CA GLN A 205 12.40 9.00 21.03
C GLN A 205 11.04 9.22 21.70
N GLN A 206 10.26 8.15 21.93
CA GLN A 206 8.97 8.21 22.62
C GLN A 206 9.11 8.71 24.06
N THR A 207 10.08 8.18 24.83
CA THR A 207 10.33 8.62 26.21
C THR A 207 10.77 10.08 26.27
N THR A 208 11.62 10.50 25.32
CA THR A 208 12.09 11.89 25.23
C THR A 208 10.94 12.86 24.94
N ALA A 209 10.02 12.50 24.03
CA ALA A 209 8.85 13.31 23.72
C ALA A 209 7.91 13.49 24.93
N HIS A 210 7.63 12.40 25.66
CA HIS A 210 6.83 12.47 26.88
C HIS A 210 7.45 13.36 27.97
N SER A 211 8.78 13.31 28.14
CA SER A 211 9.47 14.14 29.15
C SER A 211 9.42 15.65 28.87
N ARG A 212 9.28 16.06 27.60
CA ARG A 212 9.20 17.48 27.20
C ARG A 212 7.82 18.10 27.40
N ILE A 213 6.76 17.30 27.48
CA ILE A 213 5.39 17.77 27.65
C ILE A 213 5.08 18.09 29.13
N HIS A 214 5.82 17.49 30.07
CA HIS A 214 5.64 17.66 31.51
C HIS A 214 6.59 18.68 32.15
N ARG A 215 7.23 19.55 31.35
CA ARG A 215 8.15 20.59 31.81
C ARG A 215 7.71 21.95 31.27
#